data_AF-A0A368GDP1-F1
#
_entry.id   AF-A0A368GDP1-F1
#
_cell.length_a   1.000
_cell.length_b   1.000
_cell.length_c   1.000
_cell.angle_alpha   90.00
_cell.angle_beta   90.00
_cell.angle_gamma   90.00
#
_symmetry.space_group_name_H-M   'P 1'
#
loop_
_entity.id
_entity.type
_entity.pdbx_description
1 polymer ?
#
loop_
_entity_poly.entity_id
_entity_poly.type
_entity_poly.pdbx_seq_one_letter_code
_entity_poly.pdbx_strand_id
1 'polypeptide(L)'
;MWCKWDLHELRTTNSAEAFHSKLRKLLNNRMHPPFEDLLELLQEISLAALGTLLYMEANRNTVRPLRRRDSRRRRKISQAMEDFKREMEGRRRIPAAIINQFCSKMFLYVTEKTI
;
A
#
# COMPACT_ATOMS: atom_id res chain seq x y z
N MET A 1 -1.69 -18.59 0.78
CA MET A 1 -1.79 -17.76 2.00
C MET A 1 -0.89 -16.54 1.79
N TRP A 2 -1.46 -15.35 1.56
CA TRP A 2 -0.72 -14.14 1.18
C TRP A 2 -0.17 -13.46 2.45
N CYS A 3 1.06 -13.77 2.82
CA CYS A 3 1.76 -13.15 3.94
C CYS A 3 2.23 -11.74 3.52
N LYS A 4 1.32 -10.75 3.61
CA LYS A 4 1.62 -9.32 3.38
C LYS A 4 2.45 -8.70 4.52
N TRP A 5 2.85 -9.52 5.49
CA TRP A 5 3.29 -9.14 6.84
C TRP A 5 4.74 -8.64 6.91
N ASP A 6 5.61 -9.03 5.96
CA ASP A 6 7.00 -8.54 5.83
C ASP A 6 7.30 -7.85 4.50
N LEU A 7 6.30 -7.72 3.62
CA LEU A 7 6.47 -7.05 2.34
C LEU A 7 6.31 -5.54 2.51
N HIS A 8 7.43 -4.87 2.76
CA HIS A 8 7.45 -3.41 2.84
C HIS A 8 7.23 -2.71 1.50
N GLU A 9 7.38 -3.42 0.37
CA GLU A 9 7.30 -2.87 -0.97
C GLU A 9 6.34 -3.67 -1.87
N LEU A 10 5.15 -3.13 -2.06
CA LEU A 10 4.30 -3.41 -3.23
C LEU A 10 4.39 -2.23 -4.20
N ARG A 11 5.62 -1.76 -4.45
CA ARG A 11 5.91 -0.53 -5.19
C ARG A 11 5.34 -0.57 -6.62
N THR A 12 5.51 -1.69 -7.30
CA THR A 12 4.97 -1.91 -8.65
C THR A 12 3.45 -1.99 -8.65
N THR A 13 2.85 -2.62 -7.63
CA THR A 13 1.40 -2.74 -7.48
C THR A 13 0.75 -1.37 -7.25
N ASN A 14 1.33 -0.53 -6.38
CA ASN A 14 0.83 0.83 -6.15
C ASN A 14 0.95 1.73 -7.40
N SER A 15 2.04 1.61 -8.16
CA SER A 15 2.21 2.36 -9.41
C SER A 15 1.20 1.91 -10.48
N ALA A 16 0.93 0.60 -10.57
CA ALA A 16 -0.10 0.07 -11.45
C ALA A 16 -1.51 0.54 -11.04
N GLU A 17 -1.84 0.50 -9.75
CA GLU A 17 -3.11 1.04 -9.22
C GLU A 17 -3.26 2.54 -9.53
N ALA A 18 -2.18 3.32 -9.40
CA ALA A 18 -2.17 4.74 -9.73
C ALA A 18 -2.40 4.99 -11.23
N PHE A 19 -1.76 4.21 -12.11
CA PHE A 19 -1.97 4.25 -13.55
C PHE A 19 -3.44 3.96 -13.90
N HIS A 20 -4.01 2.87 -13.40
CA HIS A 20 -5.40 2.51 -13.66
C HIS A 20 -6.39 3.51 -13.07
N SER A 21 -6.10 4.09 -11.91
CA SER A 21 -6.91 5.16 -11.31
C SER A 21 -6.92 6.42 -12.18
N LYS A 22 -5.76 6.83 -12.71
CA LYS A 22 -5.64 7.97 -13.63
C LYS A 22 -6.39 7.71 -14.94
N LEU A 23 -6.22 6.52 -15.52
CA LEU A 23 -6.93 6.10 -16.73
C LEU A 23 -8.45 6.15 -16.51
N ARG A 24 -8.96 5.58 -15.42
CA ARG A 24 -10.39 5.58 -15.09
C ARG A 24 -10.97 6.99 -14.96
N LYS A 25 -10.27 7.91 -14.25
CA LYS A 25 -10.73 9.29 -14.10
C LYS A 25 -10.84 10.02 -15.44
N LEU A 26 -9.87 9.79 -16.31
CA LEU A 26 -9.80 10.44 -17.62
C LEU A 26 -10.89 9.91 -18.57
N LEU A 27 -11.12 8.59 -18.57
CA LEU A 27 -12.18 7.97 -19.35
C LEU A 27 -13.59 8.30 -18.83
N ASN A 28 -13.80 8.34 -17.50
CA ASN A 28 -15.11 8.64 -16.93
C ASN A 28 -15.55 10.09 -17.16
N ASN A 29 -14.61 11.04 -17.33
CA ASN A 29 -14.94 12.45 -17.51
C ASN A 29 -15.22 12.83 -18.96
N ARG A 30 -14.97 11.94 -19.93
CA ARG A 30 -15.23 12.20 -21.36
C ARG A 30 -16.13 11.09 -21.88
N MET A 31 -17.43 11.34 -21.97
CA MET A 31 -18.38 10.31 -22.42
C MET A 31 -18.12 9.85 -23.85
N HIS A 32 -17.61 10.72 -24.74
CA HIS A 32 -17.25 10.38 -26.12
C HIS A 32 -16.13 11.33 -26.64
N PRO A 33 -14.87 11.20 -26.18
CA PRO A 33 -13.79 11.99 -26.74
C PRO A 33 -13.55 11.61 -28.21
N PRO A 34 -13.08 12.55 -29.04
CA PRO A 34 -12.51 12.21 -30.35
C PRO A 34 -11.45 11.12 -30.20
N PHE A 35 -11.34 10.25 -31.19
CA PHE A 35 -10.40 9.12 -31.14
C PHE A 35 -8.94 9.59 -31.04
N GLU A 36 -8.60 10.70 -31.70
CA GLU A 36 -7.26 11.30 -31.67
C GLU A 36 -6.89 11.77 -30.26
N ASP A 37 -7.77 12.51 -29.58
CA ASP A 37 -7.60 12.92 -28.17
C ASP A 37 -7.39 11.71 -27.24
N LEU A 38 -8.09 10.61 -27.51
CA LEU A 38 -7.95 9.39 -26.71
C LEU A 38 -6.57 8.76 -26.90
N LEU A 39 -6.08 8.71 -28.15
CA LEU A 39 -4.76 8.18 -28.46
C LEU A 39 -3.65 9.03 -27.84
N GLU A 40 -3.73 10.34 -27.97
CA GLU A 40 -2.76 11.27 -27.40
C GLU A 40 -2.71 11.12 -25.88
N LEU A 41 -3.87 11.10 -25.22
CA LEU A 41 -3.97 10.91 -23.78
C LEU A 41 -3.42 9.56 -23.32
N LEU A 42 -3.71 8.48 -24.05
CA LEU A 42 -3.16 7.15 -23.74
C LEU A 42 -1.63 7.13 -23.87
N GLN A 43 -1.08 7.77 -24.90
CA GLN A 43 0.36 7.90 -25.09
C GLN A 43 1.01 8.68 -23.95
N GLU A 44 0.45 9.83 -23.56
CA GLU A 44 0.96 10.63 -22.44
C GLU A 44 1.01 9.86 -21.12
N ILE A 45 -0.08 9.16 -20.76
CA ILE A 45 -0.13 8.38 -19.52
C ILE A 45 0.87 7.22 -19.58
N SER A 46 0.98 6.55 -20.73
CA SER A 46 1.91 5.44 -20.92
C SER A 46 3.36 5.90 -20.83
N LEU A 47 3.72 7.04 -21.43
CA LEU A 47 5.04 7.64 -21.32
C LEU A 47 5.37 8.03 -19.88
N ALA A 48 4.43 8.65 -19.17
CA ALA A 48 4.62 9.00 -17.76
C ALA A 48 4.79 7.76 -16.87
N ALA A 49 4.05 6.69 -17.14
CA ALA A 49 4.17 5.42 -16.43
C ALA A 49 5.52 4.74 -16.71
N LEU A 50 5.95 4.73 -17.97
CA LEU A 50 7.25 4.18 -18.38
C LEU A 50 8.40 4.97 -17.76
N GLY A 51 8.35 6.31 -17.76
CA GLY A 51 9.33 7.15 -17.07
C GLY A 51 9.37 6.87 -15.56
N THR A 52 8.21 6.65 -14.94
CA THR A 52 8.14 6.25 -13.53
C THR A 52 8.80 4.88 -13.30
N LEU A 53 8.56 3.91 -14.18
CA LEU A 53 9.13 2.57 -14.09
C LEU A 53 10.65 2.61 -14.26
N LEU A 54 11.16 3.31 -15.29
CA LEU A 54 12.59 3.49 -15.51
C LEU A 54 13.26 4.19 -14.33
N TYR A 55 12.63 5.22 -13.76
CA TYR A 55 13.13 5.86 -12.55
C TYR A 55 13.19 4.90 -11.36
N MET A 56 12.16 4.08 -11.16
CA MET A 56 12.13 3.06 -10.09
C MET A 56 13.17 1.97 -10.31
N GLU A 57 13.43 1.61 -11.56
CA GLU A 57 14.45 0.63 -11.93
C GLU A 57 15.88 1.17 -11.70
N ALA A 58 16.15 2.40 -12.10
CA ALA A 58 17.42 3.07 -11.84
C ALA A 58 17.65 3.33 -10.34
N ASN A 59 16.58 3.48 -9.57
CA ASN A 59 16.61 3.82 -8.15
C ASN A 59 16.01 2.72 -7.26
N ARG A 60 16.20 1.44 -7.61
CA ARG A 60 15.62 0.28 -6.89
C ARG A 60 15.82 0.32 -5.38
N ASN A 61 16.95 0.85 -4.92
CA ASN A 61 17.33 0.91 -3.51
C ASN A 61 16.90 2.21 -2.79
N THR A 62 16.31 3.18 -3.52
CA THR A 62 15.86 4.41 -2.89
C THR A 62 14.56 4.19 -2.12
N VAL A 63 14.65 4.28 -0.80
CA VAL A 63 13.48 4.24 0.06
C VAL A 63 12.72 5.56 -0.10
N ARG A 64 11.72 5.60 -0.98
CA ARG A 64 10.80 6.75 -1.02
C ARG A 64 10.12 6.86 0.36
N PRO A 65 10.18 8.03 1.02
CA PRO A 65 9.58 8.20 2.32
C PRO A 65 8.07 8.01 2.20
N LEU A 66 7.51 7.19 3.10
CA LEU A 66 6.06 7.07 3.23
C LEU A 66 5.47 8.41 3.67
N ARG A 67 4.21 8.66 3.29
CA ARG A 67 3.44 9.77 3.87
C ARG A 67 3.46 9.63 5.40
N ARG A 68 3.49 10.77 6.11
CA ARG A 68 3.56 10.79 7.59
C ARG A 68 2.49 9.90 8.24
N ARG A 69 1.25 9.93 7.74
CA ARG A 69 0.14 9.08 8.20
C ARG A 69 0.47 7.59 8.06
N ASP A 70 0.89 7.16 6.88
CA ASP A 70 1.20 5.75 6.60
C ASP A 70 2.42 5.28 7.38
N SER A 71 3.45 6.12 7.53
CA SER A 71 4.62 5.84 8.36
C SER A 71 4.22 5.63 9.82
N ARG A 72 3.38 6.51 10.39
CA ARG A 72 2.86 6.36 11.75
C ARG A 72 2.03 5.08 11.91
N ARG A 73 1.19 4.76 10.92
CA ARG A 73 0.38 3.54 10.92
C ARG A 73 1.26 2.29 10.91
N ARG A 74 2.25 2.24 10.01
CA ARG A 74 3.22 1.13 9.95
C ARG A 74 3.97 0.99 11.28
N ARG A 75 4.42 2.10 11.88
CA ARG A 75 5.07 2.08 13.21
C ARG A 75 4.17 1.47 14.29
N LYS A 76 2.89 1.84 14.34
CA LYS A 76 1.94 1.26 15.30
C LYS A 76 1.73 -0.24 15.09
N ILE A 77 1.63 -0.67 13.83
CA ILE A 77 1.50 -2.08 13.46
C ILE A 77 2.76 -2.85 13.88
N SER A 78 3.94 -2.38 13.48
CA SER A 78 5.22 -2.99 13.85
C SER A 78 5.38 -3.09 15.35
N GLN A 79 5.05 -2.02 16.10
CA GLN A 79 5.11 -2.05 17.56
C GLN A 79 4.16 -3.10 18.15
N ALA A 80 2.89 -3.13 17.72
CA ALA A 80 1.92 -4.10 18.22
C ALA A 80 2.32 -5.55 17.91
N MET A 81 2.95 -5.79 16.76
CA MET A 81 3.51 -7.08 16.40
C MET A 81 4.70 -7.46 17.27
N GLU A 82 5.64 -6.54 17.49
CA GLU A 82 6.81 -6.76 18.34
C GLU A 82 6.40 -7.07 19.78
N ASP A 83 5.44 -6.31 20.31
CA ASP A 83 4.89 -6.51 21.66
C ASP A 83 4.25 -7.90 21.78
N PHE A 84 3.45 -8.32 20.78
CA PHE A 84 2.82 -9.64 20.77
C PHE A 84 3.85 -10.76 20.62
N LYS A 85 4.89 -10.57 19.82
CA LYS A 85 5.99 -11.53 19.66
C LYS A 85 6.73 -11.75 20.98
N ARG A 86 7.05 -10.68 21.73
CA ARG A 86 7.66 -10.80 23.06
C ARG A 86 6.78 -11.57 24.04
N GLU A 87 5.47 -11.34 24.00
CA GLU A 87 4.51 -12.07 24.83
C GLU A 87 4.42 -13.56 24.44
N MET A 88 4.58 -13.90 23.16
CA MET A 88 4.66 -15.29 22.71
C MET A 88 5.95 -15.98 23.16
N GLU A 89 7.08 -15.29 23.05
CA GLU A 89 8.40 -15.84 23.42
C GLU A 89 8.55 -16.04 24.94
N GLY A 90 7.92 -15.20 25.75
CA GLY A 90 7.97 -15.28 27.21
C GLY A 90 7.03 -16.30 27.86
N ARG A 91 6.07 -16.88 27.11
CA ARG A 91 5.01 -17.74 27.69
C ARG A 91 4.85 -19.06 26.95
N ARG A 92 4.74 -20.16 27.71
CA ARG A 92 4.47 -21.50 27.17
C ARG A 92 3.06 -21.67 26.59
N ARG A 93 2.10 -20.85 27.03
CA ARG A 93 0.72 -20.79 26.55
C ARG A 93 0.20 -19.36 26.63
N ILE A 94 -0.52 -18.94 25.61
CA ILE A 94 -1.01 -17.56 25.48
C ILE A 94 -2.50 -17.54 25.75
N PRO A 95 -2.97 -16.72 26.72
CA PRO A 95 -4.39 -16.54 26.97
C PRO A 95 -5.10 -16.01 25.73
N ALA A 96 -6.30 -16.54 25.45
CA ALA A 96 -7.14 -16.09 24.34
C ALA A 96 -7.45 -14.59 24.41
N ALA A 97 -7.52 -14.01 25.61
CA ALA A 97 -7.69 -12.58 25.81
C ALA A 97 -6.57 -11.74 25.14
N ILE A 98 -5.31 -12.19 25.23
CA ILE A 98 -4.16 -11.48 24.64
C ILE A 98 -4.25 -11.54 23.11
N ILE A 99 -4.61 -12.72 22.57
CA ILE A 99 -4.79 -12.90 21.12
C ILE A 99 -5.91 -11.99 20.61
N ASN A 100 -7.07 -11.99 21.28
CA ASN A 100 -8.21 -11.15 20.89
C ASN A 100 -7.87 -9.65 20.96
N GLN A 101 -7.12 -9.23 21.99
CA GLN A 101 -6.68 -7.85 22.12
C GLN A 101 -5.71 -7.46 21.00
N PHE A 102 -4.76 -8.33 20.65
CA PHE A 102 -3.85 -8.13 19.53
C PHE A 102 -4.62 -8.02 18.21
N CYS A 103 -5.51 -8.98 17.92
CA CYS A 103 -6.34 -8.98 16.71
C CYS A 103 -7.18 -7.70 16.60
N SER A 104 -7.77 -7.23 17.70
CA SER A 104 -8.55 -5.98 17.73
C SER A 104 -7.71 -4.75 17.42
N LYS A 105 -6.52 -4.62 18.05
CA LYS A 105 -5.57 -3.53 17.77
C LYS A 105 -5.13 -3.54 16.30
N MET A 106 -4.78 -4.71 15.79
CA MET A 106 -4.37 -4.89 14.39
C MET A 106 -5.50 -4.54 13.42
N PHE A 107 -6.73 -4.96 13.71
CA PHE A 107 -7.90 -4.60 12.91
C PHE A 107 -8.09 -3.09 12.83
N LEU A 108 -8.01 -2.38 13.95
CA LEU A 108 -8.11 -0.91 13.99
C LEU A 108 -7.01 -0.24 13.17
N TYR A 109 -5.77 -0.71 13.29
CA TYR A 109 -4.63 -0.12 12.58
C TYR A 109 -4.64 -0.41 11.09
N VAL A 110 -5.12 -1.59 10.67
CA VAL A 110 -5.17 -1.98 9.26
C VAL A 110 -6.36 -1.35 8.55
N THR A 111 -7.52 -1.25 9.21
CA THR A 111 -8.76 -0.74 8.59
C THR A 111 -8.95 0.77 8.74
N GLU A 112 -8.17 1.43 9.60
CA GLU A 112 -8.29 2.85 9.94
C GLU A 112 -9.69 3.27 10.44
N LYS A 113 -10.53 2.31 10.85
CA LYS A 113 -11.83 2.60 11.45
C LYS A 113 -11.65 3.05 12.89
N THR A 114 -12.15 4.24 13.22
CA THR A 114 -12.43 4.64 14.61
C THR A 114 -13.79 4.07 15.01
N ILE A 115 -13.88 3.52 16.22
CA ILE A 115 -15.17 3.19 16.86
C ILE A 115 -15.88 4.49 17.20
#